data_AF-A0YNH8-F1
#
_entry.id   AF-A0YNH8-F1
#
_cell.length_a   1.000
_cell.length_b   1.000
_cell.length_c   1.000
_cell.angle_alpha   90.00
_cell.angle_beta   90.00
_cell.angle_gamma   90.00
#
_symmetry.space_group_name_H-M   'P 1'
#
loop_
_entity.id
_entity.type
_entity.pdbx_description
1 polymer ?
#
loop_
_entity_poly.entity_id
_entity_poly.type
_entity_poly.pdbx_seq_one_letter_code
_entity_poly.pdbx_strand_id
1 'polypeptide(L)'
;LMGAIIRDLKKKGAAPVVLAKRIGEQLKQAMDNGSQSWGVLSQQLDQIARQAECPHYLKELVLKASKDVLHDFRYGQVRDTSNLSEVIVGRYIQEMYRSRFEQRIPLTSEHHAGVDNAIVMERVEAMRSDVFAGIDKCAKKATEQGDVANLRRPRRQKVKEIDLNEDLT
;
A
#
# COMPACT_ATOMS: atom_id res chain seq x y z
N LEU A 1 14.27 -0.11 0.51
CA LEU A 1 12.93 0.12 1.08
C LEU A 1 11.99 -1.10 0.98
N MET A 2 11.73 -1.64 -0.22
CA MET A 2 10.82 -2.80 -0.41
C MET A 2 11.12 -4.03 0.46
N GLY A 3 12.40 -4.35 0.69
CA GLY A 3 12.77 -5.46 1.57
C GLY A 3 12.36 -5.28 3.03
N ALA A 4 12.18 -4.04 3.50
CA ALA A 4 11.66 -3.74 4.83
C ALA A 4 10.12 -3.87 4.86
N ILE A 5 9.43 -3.34 3.85
CA ILE A 5 7.97 -3.46 3.69
C ILE A 5 7.55 -4.94 3.67
N ILE A 6 8.21 -5.77 2.86
CA ILE A 6 7.90 -7.21 2.77
C ILE A 6 8.15 -7.93 4.10
N ARG A 7 9.20 -7.57 4.84
CA ARG A 7 9.46 -8.15 6.17
C ARG A 7 8.37 -7.77 7.16
N ASP A 8 7.93 -6.52 7.14
CA ASP A 8 6.89 -6.04 8.03
C ASP A 8 5.53 -6.68 7.72
N LEU A 9 5.20 -6.84 6.42
CA LEU A 9 4.05 -7.61 5.96
C LEU A 9 4.08 -9.05 6.50
N LYS A 10 5.20 -9.76 6.32
CA LYS A 10 5.35 -11.13 6.81
C LYS A 10 5.20 -11.23 8.33
N LYS A 11 5.72 -10.24 9.07
CA LYS A 11 5.56 -10.18 10.53
C LYS A 11 4.10 -10.00 10.95
N LYS A 12 3.32 -9.26 10.18
CA LYS A 12 1.88 -9.02 10.43
C LYS A 12 0.98 -10.17 9.97
N GLY A 13 1.49 -11.04 9.10
CA GLY A 13 0.80 -12.23 8.63
C GLY A 13 -0.24 -11.93 7.54
N ALA A 14 -0.96 -12.98 7.14
CA ALA A 14 -1.91 -12.94 6.02
C ALA A 14 -3.26 -12.30 6.38
N ALA A 15 -3.66 -12.31 7.66
CA ALA A 15 -4.97 -11.84 8.12
C ALA A 15 -5.41 -10.47 7.54
N PRO A 16 -4.60 -9.40 7.56
CA PRO A 16 -5.00 -8.13 6.95
C PRO A 16 -5.14 -8.17 5.43
N VAL A 17 -4.35 -8.99 4.74
CA VAL A 17 -4.46 -9.18 3.27
C VAL A 17 -5.75 -9.93 2.94
N VAL A 18 -6.08 -10.97 3.69
CA VAL A 18 -7.33 -11.72 3.55
C VAL A 18 -8.53 -10.81 3.79
N LEU A 19 -8.47 -9.97 4.82
CA LEU A 19 -9.52 -8.97 5.09
C LEU A 19 -9.68 -7.97 3.95
N ALA A 20 -8.58 -7.37 3.48
CA ALA A 20 -8.60 -6.42 2.37
C ALA A 20 -9.14 -7.05 1.08
N LYS A 21 -8.74 -8.29 0.78
CA LYS A 21 -9.24 -9.05 -0.37
C LYS A 21 -10.74 -9.29 -0.27
N ARG A 22 -11.23 -9.78 0.88
CA ARG A 22 -12.65 -10.04 1.15
C ARG A 22 -13.49 -8.78 1.00
N ILE A 23 -13.00 -7.65 1.49
CA ILE A 23 -13.65 -6.36 1.31
C ILE A 23 -13.74 -6.00 -0.17
N GLY A 24 -12.65 -6.14 -0.94
CA GLY A 24 -12.67 -5.85 -2.38
C GLY A 24 -13.64 -6.73 -3.17
N GLU A 25 -13.75 -8.00 -2.81
CA GLU A 25 -14.70 -8.93 -3.43
C GLU A 25 -16.15 -8.53 -3.16
N GLN A 26 -16.47 -8.19 -1.91
CA GLN A 26 -17.82 -7.74 -1.54
C GLN A 26 -18.16 -6.39 -2.16
N LEU A 27 -17.21 -5.47 -2.20
CA LEU A 27 -17.42 -4.16 -2.81
C LEU A 27 -17.68 -4.28 -4.31
N LYS A 28 -16.93 -5.14 -5.00
CA LYS A 28 -17.14 -5.45 -6.41
C LYS A 28 -18.55 -5.99 -6.65
N GLN A 29 -18.97 -6.99 -5.87
CA GLN A 29 -20.33 -7.54 -5.97
C GLN A 29 -21.40 -6.46 -5.74
N ALA A 30 -21.22 -5.61 -4.74
CA ALA A 30 -22.18 -4.56 -4.43
C ALA A 30 -22.27 -3.48 -5.53
N MET A 31 -21.13 -3.14 -6.16
CA MET A 31 -21.06 -2.22 -7.29
C MET A 31 -21.66 -2.82 -8.56
N ASP A 32 -21.37 -4.09 -8.86
CA ASP A 32 -21.91 -4.80 -10.03
C ASP A 32 -23.44 -4.94 -9.95
N ASN A 33 -23.99 -5.06 -8.73
CA ASN A 33 -25.43 -5.12 -8.48
C ASN A 33 -26.14 -3.74 -8.53
N GLY A 34 -25.40 -2.64 -8.72
CA GLY A 34 -25.93 -1.31 -9.09
C GLY A 34 -26.85 -0.61 -8.08
N SER A 35 -27.00 -1.10 -6.86
CA SER A 35 -28.18 -0.75 -6.03
C SER A 35 -27.89 -0.17 -4.65
N GLN A 36 -26.63 0.14 -4.30
CA GLN A 36 -26.28 0.58 -2.95
C GLN A 36 -25.72 2.01 -2.90
N SER A 37 -26.19 2.79 -1.91
CA SER A 37 -25.64 4.12 -1.66
C SER A 37 -24.24 4.01 -1.04
N TRP A 38 -23.38 5.02 -1.30
CA TRP A 38 -22.02 5.08 -0.76
C TRP A 38 -21.96 4.97 0.78
N GLY A 39 -22.97 5.51 1.46
CA GLY A 39 -23.09 5.39 2.93
C GLY A 39 -23.33 3.96 3.39
N VAL A 40 -24.18 3.21 2.68
CA VAL A 40 -24.44 1.78 2.96
C VAL A 40 -23.18 0.96 2.73
N LEU A 41 -22.47 1.20 1.61
CA LEU A 41 -21.19 0.55 1.34
C LEU A 41 -20.19 0.81 2.46
N SER A 42 -20.03 2.05 2.90
CA SER A 42 -19.13 2.39 4.00
C SER A 42 -19.47 1.65 5.30
N GLN A 43 -20.77 1.53 5.64
CA GLN A 43 -21.20 0.81 6.84
C GLN A 43 -20.93 -0.70 6.73
N GLN A 44 -21.07 -1.29 5.54
CA GLN A 44 -20.71 -2.69 5.31
C GLN A 44 -19.21 -2.92 5.53
N LEU A 45 -18.36 -2.00 5.06
CA LEU A 45 -16.91 -2.08 5.30
C LEU A 45 -16.60 -2.12 6.80
N ASP A 46 -17.24 -1.25 7.58
CA ASP A 46 -17.11 -1.22 9.04
C ASP A 46 -17.51 -2.57 9.67
N GLN A 47 -18.62 -3.16 9.19
CA GLN A 47 -19.11 -4.43 9.70
C GLN A 47 -18.18 -5.61 9.39
N ILE A 48 -17.66 -5.70 8.16
CA ILE A 48 -16.71 -6.75 7.75
C ILE A 48 -15.44 -6.66 8.60
N ALA A 49 -14.91 -5.43 8.79
CA ALA A 49 -13.72 -5.21 9.60
C ALA A 49 -13.93 -5.61 11.07
N ARG A 50 -15.10 -5.29 11.65
CA ARG A 50 -15.45 -5.69 13.02
C ARG A 50 -15.42 -7.20 13.20
N GLN A 51 -15.99 -7.95 12.26
CA GLN A 51 -16.10 -9.41 12.31
C GLN A 51 -14.79 -10.15 12.00
N ALA A 52 -13.77 -9.47 11.46
CA ALA A 52 -12.53 -10.11 11.06
C ALA A 52 -11.68 -10.55 12.25
N GLU A 53 -11.04 -11.71 12.17
CA GLU A 53 -10.00 -12.12 13.13
C GLU A 53 -8.65 -11.51 12.72
N CYS A 54 -8.44 -10.26 13.11
CA CYS A 54 -7.25 -9.49 12.78
C CYS A 54 -6.92 -8.52 13.93
N PRO A 55 -5.65 -8.22 14.25
CA PRO A 55 -5.31 -7.21 15.25
C PRO A 55 -5.98 -5.85 14.97
N HIS A 56 -6.49 -5.18 16.00
CA HIS A 56 -7.28 -3.93 15.87
C HIS A 56 -6.62 -2.89 14.97
N TYR A 57 -5.36 -2.54 15.25
CA TYR A 57 -4.59 -1.58 14.46
C TYR A 57 -4.51 -1.96 12.96
N LEU A 58 -4.41 -3.25 12.64
CA LEU A 58 -4.37 -3.71 11.24
C LEU A 58 -5.74 -3.64 10.59
N LYS A 59 -6.83 -3.90 11.33
CA LYS A 59 -8.20 -3.68 10.85
C LYS A 59 -8.41 -2.22 10.49
N GLU A 60 -7.99 -1.30 11.33
CA GLU A 60 -8.14 0.15 11.10
C GLU A 60 -7.40 0.59 9.83
N LEU A 61 -6.18 0.10 9.60
CA LEU A 61 -5.43 0.38 8.38
C LEU A 61 -6.14 -0.16 7.13
N VAL A 62 -6.65 -1.40 7.19
CA VAL A 62 -7.40 -1.98 6.07
C VAL A 62 -8.71 -1.24 5.82
N LEU A 63 -9.41 -0.86 6.89
CA LEU A 63 -10.66 -0.11 6.81
C LEU A 63 -10.45 1.28 6.21
N LYS A 64 -9.40 1.99 6.65
CA LYS A 64 -9.00 3.28 6.08
C LYS A 64 -8.71 3.13 4.59
N ALA A 65 -7.84 2.18 4.22
CA ALA A 65 -7.53 1.91 2.83
C ALA A 65 -8.78 1.59 1.97
N SER A 66 -9.72 0.83 2.53
CA SER A 66 -10.96 0.47 1.85
C SER A 66 -11.89 1.68 1.66
N LYS A 67 -11.99 2.57 2.66
CA LYS A 67 -12.78 3.80 2.59
C LYS A 67 -12.17 4.82 1.63
N ASP A 68 -10.84 4.92 1.59
CA ASP A 68 -10.13 5.77 0.64
C ASP A 68 -10.41 5.30 -0.80
N VAL A 69 -10.32 3.98 -1.06
CA VAL A 69 -10.68 3.43 -2.39
C VAL A 69 -12.15 3.68 -2.71
N LEU A 70 -13.07 3.48 -1.77
CA LEU A 70 -14.50 3.77 -1.96
C LEU A 70 -14.73 5.24 -2.32
N HIS A 71 -14.02 6.15 -1.66
CA HIS A 71 -14.03 7.57 -1.96
C HIS A 71 -13.51 7.85 -3.38
N ASP A 72 -12.40 7.23 -3.79
CA ASP A 72 -11.85 7.40 -5.14
C ASP A 72 -12.85 6.94 -6.23
N PHE A 73 -13.62 5.88 -5.99
CA PHE A 73 -14.71 5.45 -6.89
C PHE A 73 -15.85 6.47 -6.94
N ARG A 74 -16.28 6.97 -5.78
CA ARG A 74 -17.37 7.96 -5.70
C ARG A 74 -17.08 9.20 -6.53
N TYR A 75 -15.81 9.62 -6.61
CA TYR A 75 -15.38 10.81 -7.35
C TYR A 75 -14.74 10.48 -8.72
N GLY A 76 -14.86 9.25 -9.20
CA GLY A 76 -14.43 8.84 -10.55
C GLY A 76 -12.91 8.81 -10.78
N GLN A 77 -12.12 8.78 -9.70
CA GLN A 77 -10.67 8.65 -9.74
C GLN A 77 -10.21 7.21 -10.02
N VAL A 78 -11.01 6.23 -9.61
CA VAL A 78 -10.88 4.83 -10.03
C VAL A 78 -12.09 4.46 -10.88
N ARG A 79 -11.84 3.91 -12.07
CA ARG A 79 -12.90 3.56 -13.05
C ARG A 79 -13.06 2.06 -13.27
N ASP A 80 -12.03 1.28 -12.94
CA ASP A 80 -12.02 -0.16 -13.13
C ASP A 80 -12.28 -0.86 -11.79
N THR A 81 -13.37 -1.62 -11.72
CA THR A 81 -13.75 -2.42 -10.54
C THR A 81 -13.22 -3.86 -10.61
N SER A 82 -12.64 -4.27 -11.73
CA SER A 82 -12.29 -5.67 -12.01
C SER A 82 -11.25 -6.23 -11.03
N ASN A 83 -10.34 -5.37 -10.55
CA ASN A 83 -9.22 -5.67 -9.67
C ASN A 83 -9.34 -5.03 -8.28
N LEU A 84 -10.56 -4.73 -7.82
CA LEU A 84 -10.84 -4.05 -6.54
C LEU A 84 -10.07 -4.62 -5.34
N SER A 85 -9.99 -5.96 -5.22
CA SER A 85 -9.23 -6.62 -4.16
C SER A 85 -7.74 -6.28 -4.20
N GLU A 86 -7.13 -6.23 -5.40
CA GLU A 86 -5.73 -5.83 -5.56
C GLU A 86 -5.52 -4.36 -5.19
N VAL A 87 -6.44 -3.48 -5.60
CA VAL A 87 -6.39 -2.05 -5.30
C VAL A 87 -6.44 -1.81 -3.79
N ILE A 88 -7.36 -2.47 -3.07
CA ILE A 88 -7.50 -2.31 -1.62
C ILE A 88 -6.29 -2.89 -0.88
N VAL A 89 -5.78 -4.06 -1.30
CA VAL A 89 -4.54 -4.63 -0.74
C VAL A 89 -3.35 -3.68 -0.98
N GLY A 90 -3.23 -3.10 -2.18
CA GLY A 90 -2.20 -2.12 -2.51
C GLY A 90 -2.29 -0.88 -1.62
N ARG A 91 -3.50 -0.31 -1.48
CA ARG A 91 -3.74 0.86 -0.62
C ARG A 91 -3.44 0.55 0.86
N TYR A 92 -3.76 -0.64 1.35
CA TYR A 92 -3.37 -1.08 2.69
C TYR A 92 -1.84 -1.10 2.88
N ILE A 93 -1.10 -1.66 1.92
CA ILE A 93 0.36 -1.70 1.99
C ILE A 93 0.96 -0.27 1.91
N GLN A 94 0.37 0.62 1.13
CA GLN A 94 0.74 2.04 1.08
C GLN A 94 0.53 2.72 2.44
N GLU A 95 -0.62 2.51 3.10
CA GLU A 95 -0.88 3.07 4.44
C GLU A 95 0.07 2.53 5.50
N MET A 96 0.47 1.25 5.40
CA MET A 96 1.54 0.72 6.24
C MET A 96 2.87 1.40 5.99
N TYR A 97 3.23 1.60 4.72
CA TYR A 97 4.45 2.30 4.34
C TYR A 97 4.45 3.75 4.89
N ARG A 98 3.36 4.50 4.70
CA ARG A 98 3.21 5.86 5.20
C ARG A 98 3.34 5.94 6.73
N SER A 99 2.61 5.08 7.45
CA SER A 99 2.62 5.09 8.92
C SER A 99 3.94 4.65 9.57
N ARG A 100 4.76 3.88 8.85
CA ARG A 100 6.04 3.36 9.37
C ARG A 100 7.26 4.07 8.82
N PHE A 101 7.15 4.77 7.70
CA PHE A 101 8.28 5.39 7.04
C PHE A 101 8.10 6.89 6.91
N GLU A 102 7.15 7.36 6.09
CA GLU A 102 6.98 8.79 5.81
C GLU A 102 6.67 9.59 7.08
N GLN A 103 5.76 9.12 7.92
CA GLN A 103 5.38 9.81 9.17
C GLN A 103 6.43 9.71 10.28
N ARG A 104 7.52 8.97 10.07
CA ARG A 104 8.61 8.80 11.04
C ARG A 104 9.88 9.54 10.64
N ILE A 105 9.86 10.28 9.53
CA ILE A 105 10.96 11.18 9.16
C ILE A 105 10.96 12.32 10.18
N PRO A 106 12.04 12.50 10.97
CA PRO A 106 12.12 13.58 11.94
C PRO A 106 11.96 14.94 11.26
N LEU A 107 11.12 15.83 11.80
CA LEU A 107 10.93 17.20 11.28
C LEU A 107 12.02 18.16 11.81
N THR A 108 13.25 17.68 11.91
CA THR A 108 14.38 18.48 12.42
C THR A 108 14.87 19.44 11.34
N SER A 109 15.21 20.67 11.72
CA SER A 109 15.72 21.69 10.79
C SER A 109 17.09 21.35 10.20
N GLU A 110 17.89 20.55 10.91
CA GLU A 110 19.21 20.09 10.48
C GLU A 110 19.25 18.56 10.49
N HIS A 111 19.42 17.96 9.32
CA HIS A 111 19.79 16.55 9.20
C HIS A 111 21.31 16.42 9.06
N HIS A 112 21.80 15.18 9.22
CA HIS A 112 23.23 14.87 9.12
C HIS A 112 23.84 15.43 7.81
N ALA A 113 25.03 16.03 7.92
CA ALA A 113 25.78 16.65 6.83
C ALA A 113 25.15 17.91 6.19
N GLY A 114 24.42 18.72 6.96
CA GLY A 114 23.90 20.02 6.51
C GLY A 114 22.74 19.89 5.52
N VAL A 115 22.11 18.72 5.45
CA VAL A 115 20.93 18.47 4.63
C VAL A 115 19.73 19.04 5.37
N ASP A 116 18.97 19.92 4.72
CA ASP A 116 17.72 20.43 5.29
C ASP A 116 16.55 19.47 5.03
N ASN A 117 15.42 19.74 5.68
CA ASN A 117 14.21 18.93 5.53
C ASN A 117 13.65 18.97 4.09
N ALA A 118 13.87 20.04 3.33
CA ALA A 118 13.37 20.15 1.96
C ALA A 118 14.06 19.14 1.04
N ILE A 119 15.39 18.99 1.15
CA ILE A 119 16.17 18.00 0.40
C ILE A 119 15.78 16.57 0.78
N VAL A 120 15.49 16.31 2.07
CA VAL A 120 15.01 15.00 2.52
C VAL A 120 13.66 14.68 1.88
N MET A 121 12.71 15.62 1.91
CA MET A 121 11.37 15.43 1.34
C MET A 121 11.42 15.25 -0.18
N GLU A 122 12.26 16.00 -0.89
CA GLU A 122 12.46 15.83 -2.33
C GLU A 122 12.92 14.40 -2.68
N ARG A 123 13.89 13.86 -1.93
CA ARG A 123 14.36 12.48 -2.13
C ARG A 123 13.29 11.44 -1.82
N VAL A 124 12.46 11.69 -0.80
CA VAL A 124 11.35 10.79 -0.45
C VAL A 124 10.31 10.76 -1.56
N GLU A 125 9.96 11.92 -2.12
CA GLU A 125 9.05 12.00 -3.26
C GLU A 125 9.64 11.34 -4.51
N ALA A 126 10.93 11.56 -4.79
CA ALA A 126 11.62 10.92 -5.91
C ALA A 126 11.59 9.38 -5.82
N MET A 127 11.71 8.81 -4.61
CA MET A 127 11.62 7.37 -4.40
C MET A 127 10.18 6.82 -4.43
N ARG A 128 9.17 7.68 -4.26
CA ARG A 128 7.79 7.24 -4.00
C ARG A 128 7.21 6.42 -5.15
N SER A 129 7.46 6.84 -6.39
CA SER A 129 7.00 6.14 -7.59
C SER A 129 7.51 4.70 -7.64
N ASP A 130 8.82 4.50 -7.43
CA ASP A 130 9.44 3.16 -7.43
C ASP A 130 8.92 2.28 -6.30
N VAL A 131 8.69 2.87 -5.13
CA VAL A 131 8.14 2.16 -3.98
C VAL A 131 6.71 1.72 -4.27
N PHE A 132 5.89 2.60 -4.84
CA PHE A 132 4.49 2.29 -5.14
C PHE A 132 4.39 1.24 -6.24
N ALA A 133 5.21 1.32 -7.30
CA ALA A 133 5.31 0.27 -8.30
C ALA A 133 5.75 -1.09 -7.69
N GLY A 134 6.61 -1.06 -6.67
CA GLY A 134 6.97 -2.24 -5.89
C GLY A 134 5.82 -2.79 -5.04
N ILE A 135 5.02 -1.90 -4.45
CA ILE A 135 3.83 -2.24 -3.66
C ILE A 135 2.78 -2.88 -4.57
N ASP A 136 2.51 -2.35 -5.74
CA ASP A 136 1.49 -2.88 -6.66
C ASP A 136 1.80 -4.33 -7.05
N LYS A 137 3.07 -4.63 -7.36
CA LYS A 137 3.54 -6.00 -7.63
C LYS A 137 3.35 -6.93 -6.42
N CYS A 138 3.60 -6.42 -5.21
CA CYS A 138 3.39 -7.19 -3.99
C CYS A 138 1.90 -7.41 -3.72
N ALA A 139 1.07 -6.40 -3.93
CA ALA A 139 -0.36 -6.44 -3.72
C ALA A 139 -1.01 -7.48 -4.63
N LYS A 140 -0.73 -7.43 -5.93
CA LYS A 140 -1.19 -8.43 -6.89
C LYS A 140 -0.87 -9.85 -6.42
N LYS A 141 0.40 -10.12 -6.11
CA LYS A 141 0.85 -11.44 -5.66
C LYS A 141 0.21 -11.87 -4.33
N ALA A 142 0.08 -10.95 -3.38
CA ALA A 142 -0.52 -11.24 -2.08
C ALA A 142 -2.03 -11.54 -2.22
N THR A 143 -2.72 -10.85 -3.12
CA THR A 143 -4.14 -11.08 -3.44
C THR A 143 -4.35 -12.42 -4.13
N GLU A 144 -3.54 -12.75 -5.13
CA GLU A 144 -3.58 -14.04 -5.84
C GLU A 144 -3.36 -15.21 -4.87
N GLN A 145 -2.39 -15.09 -3.97
CA GLN A 145 -2.01 -16.17 -3.04
C GLN A 145 -2.86 -16.19 -1.76
N GLY A 146 -3.54 -15.09 -1.42
CA GLY A 146 -4.20 -14.92 -0.12
C GLY A 146 -3.23 -14.95 1.07
N ASP A 147 -1.93 -14.75 0.82
CA ASP A 147 -0.86 -14.91 1.80
C ASP A 147 0.33 -14.00 1.47
N VAL A 148 1.13 -13.69 2.49
CA VAL A 148 2.34 -12.87 2.44
C VAL A 148 3.62 -13.70 2.63
N ALA A 149 3.54 -14.95 3.08
CA ALA A 149 4.72 -15.78 3.40
C ALA A 149 5.65 -15.97 2.20
N ASN A 150 5.07 -16.12 1.00
CA ASN A 150 5.78 -16.37 -0.26
C ASN A 150 6.13 -15.11 -1.05
N LEU A 151 5.93 -13.91 -0.47
CA LEU A 151 6.40 -12.67 -1.06
C LEU A 151 7.93 -12.66 -1.11
N ARG A 152 8.47 -12.39 -2.31
CA ARG A 152 9.91 -12.30 -2.55
C ARG A 152 10.29 -10.86 -2.73
N ARG A 153 11.50 -10.50 -2.27
CA ARG A 153 12.05 -9.18 -2.53
C ARG A 153 12.21 -9.00 -4.05
N PRO A 154 11.85 -7.83 -4.60
CA PRO A 154 12.17 -7.54 -5.99
C PRO A 154 13.68 -7.66 -6.18
N ARG A 155 14.10 -8.31 -7.28
CA ARG A 155 15.51 -8.42 -7.64
C ARG A 155 16.02 -6.99 -7.83
N ARG A 156 17.12 -6.63 -7.14
CA ARG A 156 17.78 -5.34 -7.38
C ARG A 156 18.09 -5.29 -8.88
N GLN A 157 17.64 -4.25 -9.57
CA GLN A 157 18.18 -3.94 -10.88
C GLN A 157 19.69 -3.79 -10.69
N LYS A 158 20.47 -4.44 -11.58
CA LYS A 158 21.90 -4.15 -11.65
C LYS A 158 21.99 -2.68 -12.03
N VAL A 159 22.33 -1.83 -11.07
CA VAL A 159 22.84 -0.49 -11.38
C VAL A 159 24.03 -0.76 -12.30
N LYS A 160 24.06 -0.13 -13.48
CA LYS A 160 25.25 -0.13 -14.34
C LYS A 160 26.44 0.15 -13.42
N GLU A 161 27.48 -0.68 -13.48
CA GLU A 161 28.73 -0.32 -12.79
C GLU A 161 29.06 1.10 -13.22
N ILE A 162 29.20 1.99 -12.23
CA ILE A 162 29.77 3.31 -12.48
C ILE A 162 31.20 2.98 -12.87
N ASP A 163 31.49 3.00 -14.16
CA ASP A 163 32.85 2.88 -14.64
C ASP A 163 33.55 4.15 -14.15
N LEU A 164 34.44 3.99 -13.17
CA LEU A 164 35.24 5.10 -12.64
C LEU A 164 36.25 5.62 -13.69
N ASN A 165 36.30 4.99 -14.86
CA ASN A 165 37.06 5.41 -16.03
C ASN A 165 36.19 6.04 -17.14
N GLU A 166 34.93 6.41 -16.90
CA GLU A 166 34.27 7.40 -17.79
C GLU A 166 34.98 8.74 -17.58
N ASP A 167 36.01 8.93 -18.41
CA ASP A 167 37.03 9.95 -18.34
C ASP A 167 36.48 11.38 -18.17
N LEU A 168 37.20 12.14 -17.35
CA LEU A 168 37.32 13.59 -17.46
C LEU A 168 37.97 13.92 -18.81
N THR A 169 37.19 13.97 -19.89
CA THR A 169 37.57 14.59 -21.18
C THR A 169 36.53 15.58 -21.65
#